data_AF-A0A0C9LZ86-F1
#
_entry.id   AF-A0A0C9LZ86-F1
#
_cell.length_a   1.000
_cell.length_b   1.000
_cell.length_c   1.000
_cell.angle_alpha   90.00
_cell.angle_beta   90.00
_cell.angle_gamma   90.00
#
_symmetry.space_group_name_H-M   'P 1'
#
loop_
_entity.id
_entity.type
_entity.pdbx_description
1 polymer ?
#
loop_
_entity_poly.entity_id
_entity_poly.type
_entity_poly.pdbx_seq_one_letter_code
_entity_poly.pdbx_strand_id
1 'polypeptide(L)'
;MAGASFDDSTTIKTYAVETQGMTRPTLAVCDLATNEVICMSRSYDFGRHVVIETPSQPGVPIAEATIPLFGTTVEVDVRGRGFAIEKTGFFNARHTFTTASGEVLSWKGGVADLICLDANDQKVAQLKSETWTGKKKTLEIASYLEEDVLFSALVIYHYARQKQSRKTRTLSLGIMGSFVR
;
A
#
# COMPACT_ATOMS: atom_id res chain seq x y z
N MET A 1 -6.60 -20.38 -11.26
CA MET A 1 -7.21 -19.70 -10.10
C MET A 1 -8.24 -18.74 -10.67
N ALA A 2 -9.53 -18.94 -10.37
CA ALA A 2 -10.59 -18.05 -10.83
C ALA A 2 -10.37 -16.68 -10.20
N GLY A 3 -10.09 -15.67 -11.03
CA GLY A 3 -9.98 -14.28 -10.57
C GLY A 3 -11.37 -13.82 -10.16
N ALA A 4 -11.53 -13.43 -8.90
CA ALA A 4 -12.73 -12.71 -8.47
C ALA A 4 -12.89 -11.49 -9.39
N SER A 5 -13.99 -11.43 -10.14
CA SER A 5 -14.38 -10.26 -10.92
C SER A 5 -15.00 -9.22 -9.98
N PHE A 6 -15.00 -7.95 -10.40
CA PHE A 6 -15.85 -6.96 -9.75
C PHE A 6 -17.31 -7.29 -10.02
N ASP A 7 -18.22 -6.94 -9.11
CA ASP A 7 -19.66 -7.05 -9.38
C ASP A 7 -20.04 -6.13 -10.57
N ASP A 8 -20.83 -6.67 -11.51
CA ASP A 8 -21.13 -6.09 -12.83
C ASP A 8 -21.77 -4.67 -12.79
N SER A 9 -22.24 -4.21 -11.63
CA SER A 9 -22.84 -2.88 -11.45
C SER A 9 -21.88 -1.80 -10.93
N THR A 10 -20.66 -2.17 -10.55
CA THR A 10 -19.72 -1.25 -9.89
C THR A 10 -18.91 -0.46 -10.92
N THR A 11 -19.00 0.87 -10.90
CA THR A 11 -18.09 1.70 -11.70
C THR A 11 -16.68 1.59 -11.12
N ILE A 12 -15.72 1.24 -11.97
CA ILE A 12 -14.30 1.06 -11.61
C ILE A 12 -13.52 2.30 -12.03
N LYS A 13 -12.75 2.86 -11.09
CA LYS A 13 -11.73 3.88 -11.36
C LYS A 13 -10.38 3.22 -11.49
N THR A 14 -9.57 3.72 -12.43
CA THR A 14 -8.28 3.11 -12.76
C THR A 14 -7.17 4.13 -12.60
N TYR A 15 -6.14 3.74 -11.86
CA TYR A 15 -4.98 4.57 -11.55
C TYR A 15 -3.69 3.87 -11.95
N ALA A 16 -2.70 4.65 -12.38
CA ALA A 16 -1.33 4.17 -12.50
C ALA A 16 -0.60 4.41 -11.17
N VAL A 17 0.05 3.37 -10.65
CA VAL A 17 0.86 3.41 -9.45
C VAL A 17 2.30 3.17 -9.85
N GLU A 18 3.15 4.18 -9.61
CA GLU A 18 4.57 4.12 -9.93
C GLU A 18 5.42 4.18 -8.67
N THR A 19 6.32 3.21 -8.53
CA THR A 19 7.35 3.25 -7.49
C THR A 19 8.61 3.94 -8.02
N GLN A 20 8.98 5.06 -7.42
CA GLN A 20 10.17 5.84 -7.74
C GLN A 20 11.18 5.78 -6.58
N GLY A 21 12.47 5.90 -6.91
CA GLY A 21 13.55 5.94 -5.92
C GLY A 21 13.96 4.56 -5.36
N MET A 22 15.26 4.24 -5.41
CA MET A 22 15.80 3.00 -4.84
C MET A 22 16.01 3.08 -3.33
N THR A 23 16.48 4.23 -2.84
CA THR A 23 16.88 4.43 -1.44
C THR A 23 15.71 4.88 -0.57
N ARG A 24 14.87 5.79 -1.10
CA ARG A 24 13.61 6.28 -0.51
C ARG A 24 12.47 6.02 -1.51
N PRO A 25 11.74 4.91 -1.36
CA PRO A 25 10.74 4.48 -2.34
C PRO A 25 9.50 5.38 -2.26
N THR A 26 9.42 6.37 -3.14
CA THR A 26 8.23 7.20 -3.31
C THR A 26 7.20 6.44 -4.15
N LEU A 27 5.95 6.35 -3.70
CA LEU A 27 4.83 5.94 -4.54
C LEU A 27 4.12 7.17 -5.07
N ALA A 28 3.90 7.21 -6.38
CA ALA A 28 3.04 8.19 -7.02
C ALA A 28 1.81 7.46 -7.59
N VAL A 29 0.63 8.02 -7.34
CA VAL A 29 -0.65 7.55 -7.91
C VAL A 29 -1.14 8.60 -8.90
N CYS A 30 -1.34 8.17 -10.13
CA CYS A 30 -1.82 8.99 -11.24
C CYS A 30 -3.20 8.49 -11.68
N ASP A 31 -4.16 9.40 -11.87
CA ASP A 31 -5.43 9.05 -12.51
C ASP A 31 -5.18 8.76 -14.00
N LEU A 32 -5.63 7.62 -14.51
CA LEU A 32 -5.51 7.34 -15.94
C LEU A 32 -6.55 8.10 -16.78
N ALA A 33 -7.65 8.55 -16.19
CA ALA A 33 -8.68 9.29 -16.91
C ALA A 33 -8.25 10.74 -17.18
N THR A 34 -7.62 11.40 -16.21
CA THR A 34 -7.17 12.80 -16.33
C THR A 34 -5.67 12.93 -16.61
N ASN A 35 -4.90 11.86 -16.41
CA ASN A 35 -3.43 11.86 -16.47
C ASN A 35 -2.77 12.80 -15.45
N GLU A 36 -3.46 13.07 -14.34
CA GLU A 36 -2.98 13.90 -13.24
C GLU A 36 -2.50 13.07 -12.05
N VAL A 37 -1.42 13.51 -11.41
CA VAL A 37 -0.92 12.89 -10.18
C VAL A 37 -1.83 13.29 -9.01
N ILE A 38 -2.59 12.34 -8.49
CA ILE A 38 -3.53 12.56 -7.38
C ILE A 38 -2.77 12.69 -6.07
N CYS A 39 -1.88 11.74 -5.80
CA CYS A 39 -1.12 11.71 -4.56
C CYS A 39 0.29 11.15 -4.74
N MET A 40 1.18 11.59 -3.86
CA MET A 40 2.55 11.11 -3.75
C MET A 40 2.87 10.82 -2.29
N SER A 41 3.48 9.66 -2.03
CA SER A 41 3.97 9.31 -0.71
C SER A 41 5.45 9.68 -0.59
N ARG A 42 5.82 10.36 0.49
CA ARG A 42 7.20 10.56 0.91
C ARG A 42 7.47 9.81 2.20
N SER A 43 8.72 9.42 2.39
CA SER A 43 9.15 8.84 3.65
C SER A 43 10.32 9.60 4.26
N TYR A 44 10.24 9.71 5.58
CA TYR A 44 11.20 10.32 6.47
C TYR A 44 11.65 9.27 7.51
N ASP A 45 12.65 9.62 8.31
CA ASP A 45 13.13 8.78 9.42
C ASP A 45 13.42 7.32 9.02
N PHE A 46 14.16 7.16 7.92
CA PHE A 46 14.51 5.85 7.36
C PHE A 46 13.31 4.98 6.98
N GLY A 47 12.22 5.60 6.51
CA GLY A 47 11.01 4.87 6.09
C GLY A 47 10.05 4.56 7.22
N ARG A 48 10.20 5.19 8.39
CA ARG A 48 9.29 5.02 9.53
C ARG A 48 8.15 6.00 9.49
N HIS A 49 8.43 7.22 9.09
CA HIS A 49 7.43 8.26 8.99
C HIS A 49 7.05 8.41 7.52
N VAL A 50 5.78 8.18 7.18
CA VAL A 50 5.28 8.21 5.81
C VAL A 50 4.21 9.27 5.72
N VAL A 51 4.37 10.17 4.76
CA VAL A 51 3.45 11.27 4.48
C VAL A 51 2.92 11.11 3.08
N ILE A 52 1.62 11.29 2.88
CA ILE A 52 0.97 11.25 1.57
C ILE A 52 0.40 12.63 1.33
N GLU A 53 0.82 13.25 0.23
CA GLU A 53 0.48 14.62 -0.12
C GLU A 53 -0.12 14.64 -1.53
N THR A 54 -0.99 15.61 -1.80
CA THR A 54 -1.36 15.92 -3.19
C THR A 54 -0.37 16.95 -3.75
N PRO A 55 0.07 16.80 -5.01
CA PRO A 55 0.86 17.82 -5.69
C PRO A 55 0.17 19.19 -5.76
N SER A 56 -1.16 19.22 -5.73
CA SER A 56 -1.96 20.45 -5.78
C SER A 56 -1.89 21.28 -4.49
N GLN A 57 -1.54 20.67 -3.36
CA GLN A 57 -1.47 21.30 -2.03
C GLN A 57 -0.21 20.82 -1.29
N PRO A 58 0.98 21.25 -1.73
CA PRO A 58 2.23 20.82 -1.12
C PRO A 58 2.30 21.28 0.35
N GLY A 59 2.73 20.37 1.24
CA GLY A 59 2.85 20.63 2.67
C GLY A 59 1.56 20.45 3.48
N VAL A 60 0.43 20.12 2.84
CA VAL A 60 -0.78 19.68 3.53
C VAL A 60 -0.92 18.17 3.32
N PRO A 61 -0.69 17.34 4.36
CA PRO A 61 -0.80 15.90 4.22
C PRO A 61 -2.26 15.48 4.03
N ILE A 62 -2.51 14.65 3.03
CA ILE A 62 -3.74 13.86 2.95
C ILE A 62 -3.71 12.82 4.06
N ALA A 63 -2.57 12.17 4.23
CA ALA A 63 -2.38 11.14 5.23
C ALA A 63 -0.97 11.16 5.81
N GLU A 64 -0.86 10.74 7.06
CA GLU A 64 0.39 10.64 7.79
C GLU A 64 0.37 9.38 8.64
N ALA A 65 1.47 8.64 8.64
CA ALA A 65 1.58 7.40 9.41
C ALA A 65 2.99 7.22 9.96
N THR A 66 3.06 6.70 11.18
CA THR A 66 4.32 6.28 11.79
C THR A 66 4.34 4.77 11.94
N ILE A 67 5.16 4.12 11.11
CA ILE A 67 5.38 2.67 11.13
C ILE A 67 6.26 2.34 12.35
N PRO A 68 5.73 1.60 13.34
CA PRO A 68 6.50 1.26 14.52
C PRO A 68 7.62 0.28 14.17
N LEU A 69 8.69 0.28 14.97
CA LEU A 69 9.80 -0.67 14.82
C LEU A 69 9.38 -2.08 15.21
N PHE A 70 8.55 -2.17 16.25
CA PHE A 70 7.99 -3.38 16.83
C PHE A 70 6.48 -3.16 16.97
N GLY A 71 5.69 -4.10 16.48
CA GLY A 71 4.23 -3.98 16.47
C GLY A 71 3.62 -4.46 15.15
N THR A 72 2.38 -4.93 15.26
CA THR A 72 1.55 -5.38 14.14
C THR A 72 0.64 -4.26 13.64
N THR A 73 0.44 -3.21 14.42
CA THR A 73 -0.49 -2.12 14.09
C THR A 73 0.26 -0.86 13.65
N VAL A 74 -0.25 -0.19 12.63
CA VAL A 74 0.21 1.12 12.16
C VAL A 74 -0.97 2.08 12.27
N GLU A 75 -0.81 3.15 13.04
CA GLU A 75 -1.78 4.23 13.10
C GLU A 75 -1.54 5.19 11.94
N VAL A 76 -2.65 5.60 11.32
CA VAL A 76 -2.69 6.46 10.15
C VAL A 76 -3.67 7.57 10.42
N ASP A 77 -3.23 8.82 10.32
CA ASP A 77 -4.12 9.97 10.30
C ASP A 77 -4.41 10.33 8.85
N VAL A 78 -5.69 10.38 8.46
CA VAL A 78 -6.13 10.85 7.14
C VAL A 78 -7.03 12.06 7.32
N ARG A 79 -6.53 13.23 6.93
CA ARG A 79 -7.21 14.54 7.04
C ARG A 79 -7.82 14.79 8.44
N GLY A 80 -7.12 14.40 9.50
CA GLY A 80 -7.56 14.57 10.89
C GLY A 80 -8.44 13.43 11.41
N ARG A 81 -8.56 12.32 10.67
CA ARG A 81 -9.27 11.10 11.09
C ARG A 81 -8.28 9.94 11.20
N GLY A 82 -8.10 9.46 12.43
CA GLY A 82 -7.25 8.32 12.71
C GLY A 82 -7.92 6.98 12.35
N PHE A 83 -7.19 6.11 11.67
CA PHE A 83 -7.51 4.69 11.57
C PHE A 83 -6.27 3.82 11.79
N ALA A 84 -6.48 2.54 12.08
CA ALA A 84 -5.42 1.58 12.29
C ALA A 84 -5.35 0.57 11.13
N ILE A 85 -4.12 0.25 10.74
CA ILE A 85 -3.80 -0.85 9.82
C ILE A 85 -3.14 -1.96 10.62
N GLU A 86 -3.77 -3.11 10.66
CA GLU A 86 -3.31 -4.27 11.39
C GLU A 86 -2.71 -5.31 10.46
N LYS A 87 -1.49 -5.75 10.76
CA LYS A 87 -0.83 -6.87 10.09
C LYS A 87 -1.35 -8.17 10.66
N THR A 88 -2.03 -8.94 9.82
CA THR A 88 -2.72 -10.17 10.20
C THR A 88 -2.31 -11.36 9.32
N GLY A 89 -2.56 -12.57 9.81
CA GLY A 89 -2.33 -13.84 9.11
C GLY A 89 -0.89 -14.40 9.19
N PHE A 90 -0.72 -15.63 8.69
CA PHE A 90 0.59 -16.30 8.63
C PHE A 90 1.59 -15.44 7.83
N PHE A 91 2.78 -15.22 8.41
CA PHE A 91 3.83 -14.34 7.86
C PHE A 91 3.41 -12.89 7.57
N ASN A 92 2.35 -12.37 8.22
CA ASN A 92 1.87 -10.99 8.02
C ASN A 92 1.52 -10.68 6.57
N ALA A 93 0.84 -11.62 5.89
CA ALA A 93 0.51 -11.49 4.47
C ALA A 93 -0.78 -10.70 4.18
N ARG A 94 -1.56 -10.38 5.22
CA ARG A 94 -2.80 -9.59 5.14
C ARG A 94 -2.65 -8.32 5.97
N HIS A 95 -3.12 -7.19 5.44
CA HIS A 95 -3.24 -5.95 6.20
C HIS A 95 -4.71 -5.54 6.25
N THR A 96 -5.30 -5.57 7.44
CA THR A 96 -6.71 -5.22 7.67
C THR A 96 -6.80 -3.78 8.17
N PHE A 97 -7.80 -3.03 7.74
CA PHE A 97 -8.02 -1.65 8.15
C PHE A 97 -9.51 -1.31 8.08
N THR A 98 -9.92 -0.29 8.82
CA THR A 98 -11.31 0.18 8.83
C THR A 98 -11.36 1.58 8.23
N THR A 99 -12.27 1.80 7.27
CA THR A 99 -12.52 3.12 6.66
C THR A 99 -13.21 4.07 7.63
N ALA A 100 -13.31 5.37 7.28
CA ALA A 100 -14.06 6.31 8.12
C ALA A 100 -15.57 6.01 8.13
N SER A 101 -16.09 5.34 7.08
CA SER A 101 -17.45 4.79 7.02
C SER A 101 -17.69 3.59 7.94
N GLY A 102 -16.64 3.02 8.54
CA GLY A 102 -16.72 1.83 9.39
C GLY A 102 -16.63 0.50 8.64
N GLU A 103 -16.35 0.53 7.33
CA GLU A 103 -16.18 -0.67 6.52
C GLU A 103 -14.82 -1.31 6.78
N VAL A 104 -14.83 -2.62 7.04
CA VAL A 104 -13.60 -3.39 7.24
C VAL A 104 -13.10 -3.87 5.89
N LEU A 105 -11.89 -3.45 5.54
CA LEU A 105 -11.21 -3.79 4.31
C LEU A 105 -9.90 -4.51 4.61
N SER A 106 -9.41 -5.28 3.63
CA SER A 106 -8.13 -5.96 3.79
C SER A 106 -7.36 -6.16 2.50
N TRP A 107 -6.09 -5.74 2.52
CA TRP A 107 -5.15 -6.02 1.46
C TRP A 107 -4.54 -7.41 1.63
N LYS A 108 -4.65 -8.25 0.59
CA LYS A 108 -4.12 -9.61 0.54
C LYS A 108 -3.32 -9.82 -0.73
N GLY A 109 -2.17 -10.47 -0.61
CA GLY A 109 -1.34 -10.85 -1.75
C GLY A 109 0.11 -10.41 -1.61
N GLY A 110 0.76 -10.22 -2.75
CA GLY A 110 2.15 -9.78 -2.86
C GLY A 110 2.26 -8.36 -3.42
N VAL A 111 3.49 -7.84 -3.49
CA VAL A 111 3.73 -6.48 -4.01
C VAL A 111 3.41 -6.37 -5.52
N ALA A 112 3.41 -7.49 -6.26
CA ALA A 112 3.14 -7.52 -7.71
C ALA A 112 1.65 -7.71 -8.07
N ASP A 113 0.89 -8.38 -7.20
CA ASP A 113 -0.55 -8.61 -7.37
C ASP A 113 -1.18 -8.56 -5.98
N LEU A 114 -1.91 -7.48 -5.72
CA LEU A 114 -2.50 -7.17 -4.43
C LEU A 114 -3.99 -6.95 -4.62
N ILE A 115 -4.80 -7.59 -3.79
CA ILE A 115 -6.26 -7.51 -3.86
C ILE A 115 -6.77 -6.92 -2.56
N CYS A 116 -7.66 -5.92 -2.64
CA CYS A 116 -8.43 -5.44 -1.50
C CYS A 116 -9.75 -6.18 -1.46
N LEU A 117 -10.04 -6.74 -0.30
CA LEU A 117 -11.27 -7.47 -0.01
C LEU A 117 -12.07 -6.74 1.06
N ASP A 118 -13.39 -6.73 0.91
CA ASP A 118 -14.31 -6.27 1.95
C ASP A 118 -14.52 -7.32 3.06
N ALA A 119 -15.45 -7.05 3.98
CA ALA A 119 -15.80 -7.96 5.06
C ALA A 119 -16.43 -9.29 4.59
N ASN A 120 -16.96 -9.33 3.37
CA ASN A 120 -17.55 -10.52 2.74
C ASN A 120 -16.55 -11.27 1.83
N ASP A 121 -15.26 -10.91 1.89
CA ASP A 121 -14.21 -11.38 0.99
C ASP A 121 -14.50 -11.12 -0.50
N GLN A 122 -15.33 -10.11 -0.81
CA GLN A 122 -15.55 -9.62 -2.17
C GLN A 122 -14.45 -8.65 -2.58
N LYS A 123 -14.06 -8.71 -3.85
CA LYS A 123 -13.00 -7.85 -4.39
C LYS A 123 -13.51 -6.43 -4.63
N VAL A 124 -12.86 -5.47 -3.98
CA VAL A 124 -13.22 -4.04 -4.10
C VAL A 124 -12.10 -3.16 -4.64
N ALA A 125 -10.86 -3.65 -4.64
CA ALA A 125 -9.76 -3.04 -5.38
C ALA A 125 -8.72 -4.08 -5.79
N GLN A 126 -7.93 -3.79 -6.82
CA GLN A 126 -6.84 -4.65 -7.27
C GLN A 126 -5.67 -3.85 -7.83
N LEU A 127 -4.47 -4.18 -7.39
CA LEU A 127 -3.21 -3.68 -7.92
C LEU A 127 -2.54 -4.78 -8.76
N LYS A 128 -2.33 -4.54 -10.05
CA LYS A 128 -1.69 -5.47 -10.99
C LYS A 128 -0.40 -4.87 -11.53
N SER A 129 0.67 -5.66 -11.57
CA SER A 129 1.91 -5.26 -12.24
C SER A 129 1.76 -5.29 -13.77
N GLU A 130 2.05 -4.17 -14.43
CA GLU A 130 2.03 -4.09 -15.91
C GLU A 130 3.34 -4.58 -16.53
N THR A 131 4.43 -4.50 -15.76
CA THR A 131 5.78 -4.79 -16.25
C THR A 131 6.41 -5.92 -15.47
N TRP A 132 7.32 -6.66 -16.11
CA TRP A 132 8.14 -7.67 -15.44
C TRP A 132 9.02 -7.05 -14.33
N THR A 133 9.32 -5.75 -14.42
CA THR A 133 10.10 -5.01 -13.42
C THR A 133 9.34 -4.68 -12.14
N GLY A 134 8.00 -4.74 -12.15
CA GLY A 134 7.17 -4.42 -10.99
C GLY A 134 7.09 -2.94 -10.61
N LYS A 135 7.70 -2.03 -11.39
CA LYS A 135 7.76 -0.59 -11.05
C LYS A 135 6.48 0.17 -11.40
N LYS A 136 5.84 -0.20 -12.50
CA LYS A 136 4.54 0.32 -12.94
C LYS A 136 3.45 -0.70 -12.68
N LYS A 137 2.37 -0.25 -12.08
CA LYS A 137 1.23 -1.08 -11.71
C LYS A 137 -0.05 -0.33 -12.02
N THR A 138 -1.09 -1.05 -12.37
CA THR A 138 -2.44 -0.53 -12.49
C THR A 138 -3.19 -0.81 -11.20
N LEU A 139 -3.88 0.18 -10.65
CA LEU A 139 -4.76 0.04 -9.50
C LEU A 139 -6.21 0.29 -9.96
N GLU A 140 -7.05 -0.72 -9.82
CA GLU A 140 -8.49 -0.68 -10.08
C GLU A 140 -9.22 -0.57 -8.74
N ILE A 141 -10.08 0.43 -8.57
CA ILE A 141 -10.85 0.67 -7.33
C ILE A 141 -12.33 0.80 -7.65
N ALA A 142 -13.17 0.16 -6.84
CA ALA A 142 -14.60 0.41 -6.84
C ALA A 142 -14.92 1.85 -6.41
N SER A 143 -15.63 2.59 -7.27
CA SER A 143 -15.90 4.04 -7.12
C SER A 143 -16.61 4.49 -5.84
N TYR A 144 -17.27 3.59 -5.12
CA TYR A 144 -17.98 3.90 -3.88
C TYR A 144 -17.06 3.99 -2.64
N LEU A 145 -15.77 3.64 -2.77
CA LEU A 145 -14.84 3.59 -1.66
C LEU A 145 -14.10 4.91 -1.42
N GLU A 146 -13.69 5.11 -0.17
CA GLU A 146 -12.81 6.21 0.25
C GLU A 146 -11.38 6.02 -0.31
N GLU A 147 -11.11 6.65 -1.46
CA GLU A 147 -9.83 6.58 -2.17
C GLU A 147 -8.62 6.94 -1.29
N ASP A 148 -8.74 7.99 -0.48
CA ASP A 148 -7.66 8.46 0.40
C ASP A 148 -7.24 7.38 1.41
N VAL A 149 -8.21 6.65 1.99
CA VAL A 149 -7.95 5.54 2.92
C VAL A 149 -7.28 4.37 2.19
N LEU A 150 -7.78 4.02 1.01
CA LEU A 150 -7.22 2.93 0.19
C LEU A 150 -5.78 3.21 -0.24
N PHE A 151 -5.50 4.43 -0.72
CA PHE A 151 -4.15 4.85 -1.10
C PHE A 151 -3.23 4.83 0.11
N SER A 152 -3.70 5.31 1.27
CA SER A 152 -2.94 5.29 2.51
C SER A 152 -2.57 3.88 2.94
N ALA A 153 -3.55 2.98 2.92
CA ALA A 153 -3.32 1.58 3.25
C ALA A 153 -2.39 0.87 2.26
N LEU A 154 -2.51 1.16 0.96
CA LEU A 154 -1.65 0.63 -0.09
C LEU A 154 -0.19 1.08 0.09
N VAL A 155 0.02 2.37 0.36
CA VAL A 155 1.36 2.94 0.58
C VAL A 155 2.01 2.25 1.76
N ILE A 156 1.31 2.15 2.90
CA ILE A 156 1.85 1.51 4.10
C ILE A 156 2.12 0.03 3.87
N TYR A 157 1.25 -0.67 3.14
CA TYR A 157 1.47 -2.06 2.73
C TYR A 157 2.81 -2.19 1.98
N HIS A 158 3.04 -1.32 1.01
CA HIS A 158 4.23 -1.35 0.17
C HIS A 158 5.52 -1.11 0.99
N TYR A 159 5.51 -0.09 1.85
CA TYR A 159 6.65 0.22 2.72
C TYR A 159 6.96 -0.92 3.71
N ALA A 160 5.92 -1.51 4.33
CA ALA A 160 6.09 -2.62 5.25
C ALA A 160 6.75 -3.85 4.57
N ARG A 161 6.35 -4.17 3.33
CA ARG A 161 6.91 -5.28 2.55
C ARG A 161 8.34 -5.03 2.09
N GLN A 162 8.66 -3.82 1.64
CA GLN A 162 10.04 -3.51 1.25
C GLN A 162 11.03 -3.63 2.42
N LYS A 163 10.61 -3.20 3.63
CA LYS A 163 11.43 -3.33 4.84
C LYS A 163 11.67 -4.79 5.22
N GLN A 164 10.68 -5.67 5.06
CA GLN A 164 10.84 -7.11 5.28
C GLN A 164 11.88 -7.71 4.32
N SER A 165 11.79 -7.42 3.02
CA SER A 165 12.73 -7.94 2.01
C SER A 165 14.19 -7.55 2.29
N ARG A 166 14.42 -6.31 2.77
CA ARG A 166 15.77 -5.87 3.18
C ARG A 166 16.29 -6.66 4.39
N LYS A 167 15.46 -6.93 5.40
CA LYS A 167 15.86 -7.75 6.57
C LYS A 167 16.25 -9.17 6.17
N THR A 168 15.51 -9.81 5.26
CA THR A 168 15.84 -11.16 4.79
C THR A 168 17.16 -11.20 4.03
N ARG A 169 17.47 -10.17 3.23
CA ARG A 169 18.78 -10.05 2.54
C ARG A 169 19.95 -9.87 3.49
N THR A 170 19.79 -9.11 4.57
CA THR A 170 20.87 -8.93 5.56
C THR A 170 21.13 -10.23 6.33
N LEU A 171 20.08 -11.00 6.64
CA LEU A 171 20.22 -12.31 7.30
C LEU A 171 20.87 -13.37 6.39
N SER A 172 20.55 -13.40 5.08
CA SER A 172 21.20 -14.32 4.13
C SER A 172 22.67 -14.00 3.90
N LEU A 173 23.08 -12.72 4.02
CA LEU A 173 24.48 -12.30 3.93
C LEU A 173 25.25 -12.54 5.25
N GLY A 174 24.57 -12.49 6.40
CA GLY A 174 25.18 -12.78 7.70
C GLY A 174 25.48 -14.26 7.94
N ILE A 175 24.77 -15.17 7.26
CA ILE A 175 24.97 -16.63 7.41
C ILE A 175 26.06 -17.17 6.46
N MET A 176 26.43 -16.44 5.40
CA MET A 176 27.55 -16.83 4.53
C MET A 176 28.94 -16.43 5.07
N GLY A 177 29.01 -15.70 6.18
CA GLY A 177 30.28 -15.25 6.79
C GLY A 177 30.91 -16.21 7.80
N SER A 178 30.28 -17.35 8.11
CA SER A 178 30.73 -18.26 9.18
C SER A 178 30.90 -19.70 8.71
N PHE A 179 31.71 -19.91 7.66
CA PHE A 179 32.35 -21.20 7.40
C PHE A 179 33.76 -20.95 6.84
N VAL A 180 34.65 -20.48 7.71
CA VAL A 180 36.09 -20.72 7.58
C VAL A 180 36.57 -21.22 8.93
N ARG A 181 36.69 -22.53 9.06
CA ARG A 181 37.65 -23.21 9.92
C ARG A 181 38.18 -24.40 9.16
#